data_AF-A0A7C9DFP5-F1
#
_entry.id   AF-A0A7C9DFP5-F1
#
_cell.length_a   1.000
_cell.length_b   1.000
_cell.length_c   1.000
_cell.angle_alpha   90.00
_cell.angle_beta   90.00
_cell.angle_gamma   90.00
#
_symmetry.space_group_name_H-M   'P 1'
#
loop_
_entity.id
_entity.type
_entity.pdbx_description
1 polymer ?
#
loop_
_entity_poly.entity_id
_entity_poly.type
_entity_poly.pdbx_seq_one_letter_code
_entity_poly.pdbx_strand_id
1 'polypeptide(L)'
;TSSGLAGNGFGATREMSQRKLIWVVTRVHLQVDKYSSWGDVVEIDTWVDAAGKNGMRRDWIIRDYSTQQIITRATSTWVTMNRETRKLSKIPEEVRKEVEPFYLNRHVLQKRDEHAAEKINKLTDHTAHIIRSGLAPRWNDMDA
;
A
#
# COMPACT_ATOMS: atom_id res chain seq x y z
N THR A 1 -22.33 -5.86 1.02
CA THR A 1 -22.15 -5.41 2.41
C THR A 1 -21.02 -4.40 2.43
N SER A 2 -21.32 -3.12 2.60
CA SER A 2 -20.29 -2.07 2.65
C SER A 2 -19.50 -2.25 3.94
N SER A 3 -18.28 -2.75 3.84
CA SER A 3 -17.33 -2.82 4.95
C SER A 3 -17.05 -1.38 5.37
N GLY A 4 -17.52 -0.98 6.55
CA GLY A 4 -17.44 0.37 7.14
C GLY A 4 -16.03 0.95 7.36
N LEU A 5 -15.04 0.51 6.57
CA LEU A 5 -13.72 1.10 6.36
C LEU A 5 -13.78 2.41 5.56
N ALA A 6 -14.96 2.90 5.16
CA ALA A 6 -15.13 4.14 4.39
C ALA A 6 -15.58 5.35 5.25
N GLY A 7 -15.15 5.43 6.50
CA GLY A 7 -15.27 6.66 7.29
C GLY A 7 -13.99 7.49 7.17
N ASN A 8 -14.07 8.67 6.54
CA ASN A 8 -13.03 9.71 6.51
C ASN A 8 -11.93 9.58 5.43
N GLY A 9 -12.14 8.79 4.36
CA GLY A 9 -11.34 8.90 3.13
C GLY A 9 -10.03 8.09 3.04
N PHE A 10 -9.62 7.35 4.07
CA PHE A 10 -8.32 6.64 4.09
C PHE A 10 -8.38 5.13 4.41
N GLY A 11 -9.55 4.49 4.33
CA GLY A 11 -9.66 3.13 4.87
C GLY A 11 -9.50 3.10 6.39
N ALA A 12 -9.68 4.24 7.07
CA ALA A 12 -9.47 4.38 8.50
C ALA A 12 -10.63 3.71 9.24
N THR A 13 -10.29 2.84 10.18
CA THR A 13 -11.29 2.20 11.02
C THR A 13 -11.79 3.18 12.09
N ARG A 14 -12.86 2.80 12.79
CA ARG A 14 -13.42 3.64 13.87
C ARG A 14 -12.41 3.81 14.99
N GLU A 15 -11.76 2.73 15.42
CA GLU A 15 -10.79 2.77 16.52
C GLU A 15 -9.53 3.55 16.16
N MET A 16 -9.14 3.57 14.87
CA MET A 16 -8.07 4.43 14.37
C MET A 16 -8.43 5.90 14.48
N SER A 17 -9.64 6.27 14.05
CA SER A 17 -10.12 7.66 14.08
C SER A 17 -10.14 8.22 15.51
N GLN A 18 -10.64 7.43 16.47
CA GLN A 18 -10.65 7.80 17.89
C GLN A 18 -9.24 8.01 18.46
N ARG A 19 -8.25 7.26 17.98
CA ARG A 19 -6.85 7.33 18.42
C ARG A 19 -5.99 8.26 17.54
N LYS A 20 -6.61 8.98 16.60
CA LYS A 20 -5.95 9.90 15.68
C LYS A 20 -4.86 9.21 14.84
N LEU A 21 -5.08 7.94 14.51
CA LEU A 21 -4.18 7.13 13.71
C LEU A 21 -4.56 7.21 12.23
N ILE A 22 -3.54 7.25 11.38
CA ILE A 22 -3.67 7.14 9.92
C ILE A 22 -2.77 6.01 9.42
N TRP A 23 -3.17 5.43 8.29
CA TRP A 23 -2.35 4.49 7.55
C TRP A 23 -1.29 5.23 6.74
N VAL A 24 -0.05 4.77 6.81
CA VAL A 24 1.07 5.31 6.03
C VAL A 24 1.72 4.17 5.27
N VAL A 25 1.86 4.33 3.96
CA VAL A 25 2.60 3.38 3.11
C VAL A 25 4.09 3.58 3.32
N THR A 26 4.81 2.52 3.66
CA THR A 26 6.27 2.55 3.85
C THR A 26 7.05 1.89 2.73
N ARG A 27 6.41 0.96 2.01
CA ARG A 27 7.01 0.24 0.89
C ARG A 27 5.95 -0.12 -0.13
N VAL A 28 6.27 0.01 -1.41
CA VAL A 28 5.49 -0.50 -2.53
C VAL A 28 6.45 -1.26 -3.45
N HIS A 29 6.02 -2.41 -3.94
CA HIS A 29 6.71 -3.17 -4.99
C HIS A 29 5.70 -3.50 -6.09
N LEU A 30 6.10 -3.26 -7.33
CA LEU A 30 5.28 -3.46 -8.54
C LEU A 30 6.06 -4.33 -9.52
N GLN A 31 5.44 -5.43 -9.96
CA GLN A 31 5.90 -6.24 -11.08
C GLN A 31 4.89 -6.08 -12.21
N VAL A 32 5.30 -5.41 -13.29
CA VAL A 32 4.47 -5.13 -14.46
C VAL A 32 4.94 -6.00 -15.61
N ASP A 33 4.09 -6.95 -16.02
CA ASP A 33 4.35 -7.83 -17.15
C ASP A 33 3.88 -7.17 -18.47
N LYS A 34 2.77 -6.41 -18.42
CA LYS A 34 2.21 -5.67 -19.56
C LYS A 34 1.48 -4.41 -19.06
N TYR A 35 1.62 -3.30 -19.80
CA TYR A 35 0.78 -2.11 -19.61
C TYR A 35 -0.50 -2.21 -20.44
N SER A 36 -1.62 -1.78 -19.87
CA SER A 36 -2.90 -1.69 -20.60
C SER A 36 -2.88 -0.55 -21.63
N SER A 37 -3.62 -0.73 -22.70
CA SER A 37 -3.83 0.28 -23.75
C SER A 37 -5.15 1.01 -23.54
N TRP A 38 -5.31 2.13 -24.25
CA TRP A 38 -6.57 2.86 -24.25
C TRP A 38 -7.71 1.97 -24.77
N GLY A 39 -8.81 1.93 -24.02
CA GLY A 39 -9.97 1.09 -24.33
C GLY A 39 -9.93 -0.31 -23.71
N ASP A 40 -8.80 -0.76 -23.17
CA ASP A 40 -8.72 -2.05 -22.47
C ASP A 40 -9.52 -2.01 -21.16
N VAL A 41 -10.20 -3.12 -20.85
CA VAL A 41 -10.85 -3.33 -19.56
C VAL A 41 -9.95 -4.19 -18.70
N VAL A 42 -9.68 -3.75 -17.46
CA VAL A 42 -8.88 -4.51 -16.49
C VAL A 42 -9.70 -4.85 -15.26
N GLU A 43 -9.43 -6.01 -14.69
CA GLU A 43 -9.95 -6.44 -13.40
C GLU A 43 -8.86 -6.27 -12.33
N ILE A 44 -9.24 -5.76 -11.16
CA ILE A 44 -8.33 -5.53 -10.04
C ILE A 44 -8.83 -6.31 -8.83
N ASP A 45 -8.09 -7.35 -8.46
CA ASP A 45 -8.23 -8.00 -7.17
C ASP A 45 -7.32 -7.32 -6.15
N THR A 46 -7.84 -7.06 -4.95
CA THR A 46 -7.02 -6.61 -3.83
C THR A 46 -7.44 -7.28 -2.54
N TRP A 47 -6.46 -7.54 -1.67
CA TRP A 47 -6.70 -8.07 -0.34
C TRP A 47 -5.66 -7.55 0.63
N VAL A 48 -5.96 -7.73 1.92
CA VAL A 48 -5.09 -7.32 3.02
C VAL A 48 -4.71 -8.52 3.87
N ASP A 49 -3.59 -8.38 4.57
CA ASP A 49 -3.08 -9.39 5.49
C ASP A 49 -2.13 -8.74 6.51
N ALA A 50 -1.72 -9.47 7.53
CA ALA A 50 -0.72 -9.01 8.47
C ALA A 50 0.67 -8.87 7.79
N ALA A 51 1.41 -7.83 8.17
CA ALA A 51 2.83 -7.67 7.86
C ALA A 51 3.62 -7.58 9.17
N GLY A 52 4.02 -8.74 9.70
CA GLY A 52 4.65 -8.83 11.01
C GLY A 52 3.74 -8.32 12.14
N LYS A 53 4.32 -7.81 13.22
CA LYS A 53 3.56 -7.44 14.44
C LYS A 53 2.80 -6.11 14.30
N ASN A 54 3.36 -5.15 13.57
CA ASN A 54 2.91 -3.74 13.58
C ASN A 54 2.55 -3.21 12.18
N GLY A 55 2.55 -4.06 11.16
CA GLY A 55 2.24 -3.65 9.80
C GLY A 55 1.06 -4.42 9.23
N MET A 56 0.49 -3.85 8.18
CA MET A 56 -0.48 -4.50 7.30
C MET A 56 0.12 -4.57 5.90
N ARG A 57 -0.08 -5.69 5.22
CA ARG A 57 0.22 -5.86 3.81
C ARG A 57 -1.07 -5.63 3.02
N ARG A 58 -0.97 -4.93 1.90
CA ARG A 58 -2.01 -4.93 0.88
C ARG A 58 -1.41 -5.41 -0.43
N ASP A 59 -2.05 -6.40 -1.01
CA ASP A 59 -1.63 -7.04 -2.25
C ASP A 59 -2.66 -6.75 -3.35
N TRP A 60 -2.19 -6.75 -4.60
CA TRP A 60 -3.04 -6.62 -5.78
C TRP A 60 -2.61 -7.57 -6.89
N ILE A 61 -3.60 -8.08 -7.62
CA ILE A 61 -3.44 -8.66 -8.95
C ILE A 61 -4.29 -7.86 -9.91
N ILE A 62 -3.68 -7.40 -11.00
CA ILE A 62 -4.38 -6.74 -12.11
C ILE A 62 -4.38 -7.71 -13.29
N ARG A 63 -5.57 -7.97 -13.86
CA ARG A 63 -5.77 -8.82 -15.04
C ARG A 63 -6.34 -8.03 -16.19
N ASP A 64 -5.94 -8.40 -17.39
CA ASP A 64 -6.68 -8.05 -18.60
C ASP A 64 -8.01 -8.83 -18.59
N TYR A 65 -9.13 -8.12 -18.68
CA TYR A 65 -10.45 -8.73 -18.53
C TYR A 65 -10.78 -9.70 -19.68
N SER A 66 -10.30 -9.42 -20.89
CA SER A 66 -10.60 -10.22 -22.07
C SER A 66 -9.83 -11.53 -22.10
N THR A 67 -8.55 -11.49 -21.74
CA THR A 67 -7.64 -12.64 -21.81
C THR A 67 -7.51 -13.37 -20.47
N GLN A 68 -7.96 -12.75 -19.37
CA GLN A 68 -7.79 -13.22 -17.99
C GLN A 68 -6.32 -13.37 -17.57
N GLN A 69 -5.38 -12.84 -18.36
CA GLN A 69 -3.96 -12.87 -18.04
C GLN A 69 -3.62 -11.82 -16.98
N ILE A 70 -2.77 -12.21 -16.02
CA ILE A 70 -2.22 -11.27 -15.04
C ILE A 70 -1.22 -10.37 -15.77
N ILE A 71 -1.44 -9.07 -15.70
CA ILE A 71 -0.59 -8.05 -16.32
C ILE A 71 0.24 -7.27 -15.30
N THR A 72 -0.19 -7.26 -14.03
CA THR A 72 0.57 -6.63 -12.94
C THR A 72 0.31 -7.33 -11.61
N ARG A 73 1.36 -7.48 -10.81
CA ARG A 73 1.33 -7.87 -9.41
C ARG A 73 1.89 -6.74 -8.56
N ALA A 74 1.25 -6.44 -7.44
CA ALA A 74 1.71 -5.38 -6.55
C ALA A 74 1.60 -5.80 -5.10
N THR A 75 2.54 -5.37 -4.27
CA THR A 75 2.45 -5.49 -2.81
C THR A 75 2.89 -4.21 -2.14
N SER A 76 2.29 -3.90 -1.00
CA SER A 76 2.63 -2.73 -0.20
C SER A 76 2.63 -3.04 1.28
N THR A 77 3.48 -2.34 2.03
CA THR A 77 3.52 -2.38 3.49
C THR A 77 3.00 -1.08 4.05
N TRP A 78 2.09 -1.21 5.01
CA TRP A 78 1.41 -0.12 5.70
C TRP A 78 1.69 -0.19 7.19
N VAL A 79 1.86 0.97 7.80
CA VAL A 79 2.01 1.13 9.26
C VAL A 79 1.05 2.19 9.76
N THR A 80 0.76 2.20 11.06
CA THR A 80 -0.02 3.28 11.66
C THR A 80 0.88 4.40 12.15
N MET A 81 0.42 5.63 11.98
CA MET A 81 1.08 6.83 12.49
C MET A 81 0.05 7.71 13.17
N ASN A 82 0.41 8.30 14.31
CA ASN A 82 -0.44 9.30 14.94
C ASN A 82 -0.32 10.63 14.16
N ARG A 83 -1.45 11.15 13.68
CA ARG A 83 -1.47 12.30 12.76
C ARG A 83 -1.01 13.62 13.41
N GLU A 84 -1.18 13.77 14.73
CA GLU A 84 -0.79 14.99 15.46
C GLU A 84 0.68 14.97 15.83
N THR A 85 1.17 13.87 16.40
CA THR A 85 2.55 13.75 16.87
C THR A 85 3.54 13.36 15.77
N ARG A 86 3.03 12.88 14.63
CA ARG A 86 3.81 12.33 13.51
C ARG A 86 4.70 11.14 13.90
N LYS A 87 4.40 10.48 15.02
CA LYS A 87 5.11 9.29 15.50
C LYS A 87 4.45 8.02 14.99
N LEU A 88 5.28 7.06 14.56
CA LEU A 88 4.83 5.71 14.26
C LEU A 88 4.24 5.07 15.52
N SER A 89 3.13 4.36 15.34
CA SER A 89 2.45 3.62 16.40
C SER A 89 2.46 2.13 16.06
N LYS A 90 2.42 1.30 17.11
CA LYS A 90 1.97 -0.10 16.92
C LYS A 90 0.49 -0.07 16.55
N ILE A 91 0.02 -1.11 15.86
CA ILE A 91 -1.41 -1.30 15.60
C ILE A 91 -2.07 -1.66 16.94
N PRO A 92 -2.97 -0.81 17.48
CA PRO A 92 -3.72 -1.15 18.70
C PRO A 92 -4.56 -2.40 18.49
N GLU A 93 -4.83 -3.13 19.57
CA GLU A 93 -5.56 -4.40 19.48
C GLU A 93 -7.00 -4.22 18.98
N GLU A 94 -7.63 -3.11 19.33
CA GLU A 94 -8.98 -2.78 18.88
C GLU A 94 -9.01 -2.51 17.37
N VAL A 95 -7.99 -1.83 16.84
CA VAL A 95 -7.81 -1.63 15.39
C VAL A 95 -7.53 -2.97 14.71
N ARG A 96 -6.72 -3.85 15.31
CA ARG A 96 -6.43 -5.18 14.77
C ARG A 96 -7.71 -5.99 14.59
N LYS A 97 -8.57 -6.02 15.61
CA LYS A 97 -9.86 -6.73 15.57
C LYS A 97 -10.80 -6.23 14.48
N GLU A 98 -10.71 -4.96 14.09
CA GLU A 98 -11.49 -4.41 12.98
C GLU A 98 -10.97 -4.85 11.61
N VAL A 99 -9.66 -5.10 11.47
CA VAL A 99 -9.04 -5.47 10.16
C VAL A 99 -8.84 -6.97 9.96
N GLU A 100 -8.62 -7.72 11.04
CA GLU A 100 -8.31 -9.15 11.03
C GLU A 100 -9.37 -10.02 10.32
N PRO A 101 -10.69 -9.75 10.43
CA PRO A 101 -11.71 -10.49 9.67
C PRO A 101 -11.55 -10.40 8.14
N PHE A 102 -10.78 -9.43 7.63
CA PHE A 102 -10.52 -9.24 6.21
C PHE A 102 -9.20 -9.87 5.73
N TYR A 103 -8.45 -10.52 6.62
CA TYR A 103 -7.20 -11.18 6.26
C TYR A 103 -7.46 -12.47 5.48
N LEU A 104 -6.89 -12.56 4.27
CA LEU A 104 -7.06 -13.72 3.39
C LEU A 104 -5.90 -14.73 3.44
N ASN A 105 -4.86 -14.48 4.25
CA ASN A 105 -3.65 -15.33 4.34
C ASN A 105 -3.07 -15.70 2.96
N ARG A 106 -3.09 -14.74 2.03
CA ARG A 106 -2.67 -14.91 0.64
C ARG A 106 -1.54 -13.95 0.32
N HIS A 107 -0.52 -14.43 -0.37
CA HIS A 107 0.60 -13.63 -0.85
C HIS A 107 0.58 -13.57 -2.38
N VAL A 108 0.78 -12.38 -2.93
CA VAL A 108 0.86 -12.21 -4.40
C VAL A 108 2.25 -12.54 -4.96
N LEU A 109 3.32 -12.24 -4.22
CA LEU A 109 4.70 -12.58 -4.59
C LEU A 109 5.12 -13.83 -3.82
N GLN A 110 5.74 -14.80 -4.49
CA GLN A 110 6.22 -16.03 -3.84
C GLN A 110 7.57 -15.78 -3.14
N LYS A 111 7.89 -16.55 -2.10
CA LYS A 111 9.16 -16.42 -1.36
C LYS A 111 10.42 -16.60 -2.23
N ARG A 112 10.33 -17.26 -3.40
CA ARG A 112 11.46 -17.37 -4.34
C ARG A 112 11.79 -16.06 -5.07
N ASP A 113 10.88 -15.10 -5.07
CA ASP A 113 11.12 -13.73 -5.54
C ASP A 113 11.73 -12.86 -4.43
N GLU A 114 12.57 -13.44 -3.56
CA GLU A 114 13.28 -12.71 -2.48
C GLU A 114 14.19 -11.57 -3.01
N HIS A 115 14.49 -11.57 -4.32
CA HIS A 115 15.13 -10.44 -5.00
C HIS A 115 14.17 -9.24 -5.23
N ALA A 116 12.85 -9.44 -5.25
CA ALA A 116 11.85 -8.37 -5.37
C ALA A 116 11.78 -7.46 -4.13
N ALA A 117 12.26 -7.95 -2.98
CA ALA A 117 12.25 -7.24 -1.71
C ALA A 117 13.63 -6.74 -1.28
N GLU A 118 14.61 -6.68 -2.18
CA GLU A 118 15.94 -6.15 -1.86
C GLU A 118 15.86 -4.74 -1.26
N LYS A 119 16.76 -4.47 -0.32
CA LYS A 119 16.84 -3.16 0.32
C LYS A 119 17.29 -2.14 -0.72
N ILE A 120 16.45 -1.15 -0.98
CA ILE A 120 16.82 -0.02 -1.83
C ILE A 120 17.88 0.79 -1.09
N ASN A 121 19.10 0.78 -1.62
CA ASN A 121 20.17 1.59 -1.07
C ASN A 121 19.92 3.07 -1.37
N LYS A 122 20.13 3.92 -0.38
CA LYS A 122 19.92 5.36 -0.51
C LYS A 122 20.96 5.93 -1.49
N LEU A 123 20.49 6.57 -2.56
CA LEU A 123 21.34 7.38 -3.45
C LEU A 123 21.76 8.67 -2.71
N THR A 124 22.97 9.15 -2.97
CA THR A 124 23.50 10.40 -2.40
C THR A 124 23.80 11.40 -3.51
N ASP A 125 23.91 12.68 -3.15
CA ASP A 125 24.24 13.75 -4.10
C ASP A 125 25.57 13.49 -4.83
N HIS A 126 26.49 12.74 -4.22
CA HIS A 126 27.76 12.36 -4.81
C HIS A 126 27.66 11.20 -5.82
N THR A 127 26.65 10.34 -5.70
CA THR A 127 26.46 9.16 -6.56
C THR A 127 25.36 9.35 -7.60
N ALA A 128 24.58 10.43 -7.52
CA ALA A 128 23.53 10.74 -8.46
C ALA A 128 24.08 11.30 -9.79
N HIS A 129 23.69 10.69 -10.90
CA HIS A 129 24.03 11.19 -12.24
C HIS A 129 23.20 12.42 -12.64
N ILE A 130 21.97 12.55 -12.13
CA ILE A 130 21.03 13.62 -12.47
C ILE A 130 20.37 14.11 -11.17
N ILE A 131 20.40 15.42 -10.94
CA ILE A 131 19.75 16.06 -9.79
C ILE A 131 18.85 17.19 -10.31
N ARG A 132 17.61 17.23 -9.81
CA ARG A 132 16.66 18.31 -10.06
C ARG A 132 16.16 18.87 -8.74
N SER A 133 16.45 20.14 -8.48
CA SER A 133 16.03 20.86 -7.27
C SER A 133 14.78 21.71 -7.53
N GLY A 134 14.22 22.29 -6.47
CA GLY A 134 13.07 23.22 -6.56
C GLY A 134 11.72 22.56 -6.80
N LEU A 135 11.59 21.25 -6.57
CA LEU A 135 10.30 20.57 -6.59
C LEU A 135 9.49 21.01 -5.36
N ALA A 136 8.34 21.63 -5.59
CA ALA A 136 7.39 22.03 -4.55
C ALA A 136 6.00 21.49 -4.89
N PRO A 137 5.30 20.86 -3.92
CA PRO A 137 3.94 20.39 -4.14
C PRO A 137 2.99 21.57 -4.39
N ARG A 138 2.02 21.35 -5.26
CA ARG A 138 0.90 22.25 -5.54
C ARG A 138 -0.31 21.84 -4.72
N TRP A 139 -1.33 22.69 -4.72
CA TRP A 139 -2.58 22.42 -4.03
C TRP A 139 -3.21 21.07 -4.43
N ASN A 140 -3.21 20.74 -5.72
CA ASN A 140 -3.77 19.49 -6.23
C ASN A 140 -2.91 18.24 -5.94
N ASP A 141 -1.70 18.41 -5.38
CA ASP A 141 -0.85 17.29 -4.95
C ASP A 141 -1.13 16.87 -3.50
N MET A 142 -1.91 17.67 -2.76
CA MET A 142 -2.28 17.41 -1.37
C MET A 142 -3.47 16.44 -1.29
N ASP A 143 -3.41 15.54 -0.31
CA ASP A 143 -4.55 14.68 0.03
C ASP A 143 -5.66 15.46 0.73
N ALA A 144 -6.83 14.83 0.85
CA ALA A 144 -8.05 15.43 1.40
C ALA A 144 -8.03 15.56 2.93
#